data_AF-A0A2D4ICX9-F1
#
_entry.id   AF-A0A2D4ICX9-F1
#
_cell.length_a   1.000
_cell.length_b   1.000
_cell.length_c   1.000
_cell.angle_alpha   90.00
_cell.angle_beta   90.00
_cell.angle_gamma   90.00
#
_symmetry.space_group_name_H-M   'P 1'
#
loop_
_entity.id
_entity.type
_entity.pdbx_description
1 polymer ?
#
loop_
_entity_poly.entity_id
_entity_poly.type
_entity_poly.pdbx_seq_one_letter_code
_entity_poly.pdbx_strand_id
1 'polypeptide(L)'
;MDLWMKILDEKLLISPGKAFCCYEPGWFRLVFSDSVDKIILCIQRLQQLLCDKMGEPVTLCSCPERNKCTELDDNVSANVINTPVDDVSEGYSQLKKIAVF
;
A
#
# COMPACT_ATOMS: atom_id res chain seq x y z
N MET A 1 15.99 -6.36 -0.88
CA MET A 1 15.08 -7.24 -0.11
C MET A 1 14.99 -6.81 1.36
N ASP A 2 16.05 -6.22 1.91
CA ASP A 2 16.17 -5.93 3.35
C ASP A 2 15.07 -5.05 3.94
N LEU A 3 14.56 -4.05 3.21
CA LEU A 3 13.42 -3.25 3.67
C LEU A 3 12.13 -4.05 3.72
N TRP A 4 11.88 -4.89 2.71
CA TRP A 4 10.68 -5.73 2.67
C TRP A 4 10.64 -6.73 3.82
N MET A 5 11.79 -7.32 4.19
CA MET A 5 11.86 -8.19 5.37
C MET A 5 11.55 -7.44 6.67
N LYS A 6 12.10 -6.23 6.84
CA LYS A 6 11.78 -5.38 8.01
C LYS A 6 10.30 -5.01 8.08
N ILE A 7 9.66 -4.78 6.92
CA ILE A 7 8.21 -4.55 6.84
C ILE A 7 7.44 -5.79 7.34
N LEU A 8 7.85 -6.99 6.95
CA LEU A 8 7.23 -8.23 7.42
C LEU A 8 7.45 -8.46 8.92
N ASP A 9 8.62 -8.12 9.46
CA ASP A 9 8.93 -8.20 10.89
C ASP A 9 7.99 -7.31 11.72
N GLU A 10 7.62 -6.14 11.20
CA GLU A 10 6.58 -5.26 11.76
C GLU A 10 5.14 -5.75 11.53
N LYS A 11 4.98 -6.99 11.05
CA LYS A 11 3.68 -7.63 10.78
C LYS A 11 2.84 -6.82 9.78
N LEU A 12 3.48 -6.27 8.76
CA LEU A 12 2.85 -5.55 7.65
C LEU A 12 2.93 -6.39 6.38
N LEU A 13 1.77 -6.81 5.87
CA LEU A 13 1.71 -7.48 4.58
C LEU A 13 1.61 -6.45 3.45
N ILE A 14 2.78 -6.00 2.98
CA ILE A 14 2.91 -5.08 1.85
C ILE A 14 3.72 -5.79 0.76
N SER A 15 3.25 -5.69 -0.49
CA SER A 15 3.89 -6.40 -1.59
C SER A 15 5.00 -5.54 -2.22
N PRO A 16 6.20 -6.08 -2.49
CA PRO A 16 7.27 -5.32 -3.14
C PRO A 16 6.92 -5.10 -4.64
N GLY A 17 7.28 -3.94 -5.19
CA GLY A 17 7.00 -3.60 -6.60
C GLY A 17 7.55 -4.62 -7.59
N LYS A 18 8.67 -5.29 -7.24
CA LYS A 18 9.27 -6.36 -8.04
C LYS A 18 8.32 -7.54 -8.33
N ALA A 19 7.33 -7.79 -7.46
CA ALA A 19 6.31 -8.81 -7.69
C ALA A 19 5.31 -8.43 -8.81
N PHE A 20 5.35 -7.19 -9.28
CA PHE A 20 4.47 -6.62 -10.30
C PHE A 20 5.26 -5.97 -11.45
N CYS A 21 6.45 -6.49 -11.75
CA CYS A 21 7.32 -5.98 -12.83
C CYS A 21 7.76 -4.50 -12.68
N CYS A 22 7.60 -3.90 -11.49
CA CYS A 22 8.20 -2.61 -11.16
C CYS A 22 9.62 -2.85 -10.62
N TYR A 23 10.62 -2.52 -11.43
CA TYR A 23 12.03 -2.78 -11.14
C TYR A 23 12.72 -1.59 -10.47
N GLU A 24 12.09 -0.42 -10.49
CA GLU A 24 12.53 0.74 -9.76
C GLU A 24 12.58 0.41 -8.25
N PRO A 25 13.67 0.74 -7.55
CA PRO A 25 13.78 0.48 -6.12
C PRO A 25 12.83 1.37 -5.33
N GLY A 26 12.37 0.87 -4.18
CA GLY A 26 11.56 1.65 -3.23
C GLY A 26 10.05 1.59 -3.45
N TRP A 27 9.57 0.93 -4.52
CA TRP A 27 8.14 0.78 -4.77
C TRP A 27 7.52 -0.40 -4.03
N PHE A 28 6.33 -0.16 -3.48
CA PHE A 28 5.52 -1.12 -2.76
C PHE A 28 4.04 -0.91 -3.07
N ARG A 29 3.25 -1.99 -3.02
CA ARG A 29 1.80 -1.97 -3.21
C ARG A 29 1.09 -2.20 -1.88
N LEU A 30 0.27 -1.24 -1.47
CA LEU A 30 -0.66 -1.35 -0.35
C LEU A 30 -2.05 -1.74 -0.85
N VAL A 31 -2.79 -2.51 -0.07
CA VAL A 31 -4.15 -2.96 -0.39
C VAL A 31 -5.05 -2.70 0.81
N PHE A 32 -6.19 -2.04 0.58
CA PHE A 32 -7.16 -1.64 1.60
C PHE A 32 -8.43 -2.50 1.50
N SER A 33 -8.28 -3.80 1.71
CA SER A 33 -9.37 -4.79 1.55
C SER A 33 -9.69 -5.57 2.83
N ASP A 34 -9.27 -5.06 3.98
CA ASP A 34 -9.58 -5.62 5.31
C ASP A 34 -10.40 -4.58 6.12
N SER A 35 -10.70 -4.88 7.39
CA SER A 35 -11.43 -3.96 8.25
C SER A 35 -10.69 -2.64 8.46
N VAL A 36 -11.45 -1.56 8.66
CA VAL A 36 -10.93 -0.22 8.92
C VAL A 36 -9.92 -0.21 10.07
N ASP A 37 -10.22 -0.90 11.17
CA ASP A 37 -9.34 -0.98 12.34
C ASP A 37 -7.98 -1.59 12.01
N LYS A 38 -7.95 -2.66 11.21
CA LYS A 38 -6.71 -3.30 10.79
C LYS A 38 -5.93 -2.43 9.81
N ILE A 39 -6.63 -1.76 8.89
CA ILE A 39 -6.01 -0.81 7.97
C ILE A 39 -5.33 0.32 8.75
N ILE A 40 -6.01 0.93 9.73
CA ILE A 40 -5.45 1.98 10.57
C ILE A 40 -4.21 1.46 11.32
N LEU A 41 -4.30 0.27 11.94
CA LEU A 41 -3.18 -0.35 12.62
C LEU A 41 -1.97 -0.59 11.69
N CYS A 42 -2.21 -1.04 10.46
CA CYS A 42 -1.16 -1.22 9.47
C CYS A 42 -0.50 0.11 9.07
N ILE A 43 -1.29 1.17 8.91
CA ILE A 43 -0.74 2.50 8.61
C ILE A 43 0.11 3.03 9.78
N GLN A 44 -0.34 2.85 11.03
CA GLN A 44 0.42 3.26 12.22
C GLN A 44 1.77 2.54 12.33
N ARG A 45 1.79 1.22 12.13
CA ARG A 45 3.03 0.45 12.10
C ARG A 45 3.96 0.87 10.97
N LEU A 46 3.40 1.17 9.79
CA LEU A 46 4.19 1.65 8.66
C LEU A 46 4.83 3.01 8.98
N GLN A 47 4.07 3.93 9.58
CA GLN A 47 4.59 5.23 10.04
C GLN A 47 5.74 5.02 11.03
N GLN A 48 5.56 4.16 12.03
CA GLN A 48 6.59 3.88 13.03
C GLN A 48 7.87 3.31 12.40
N LEU A 49 7.76 2.29 11.54
CA LEU A 49 8.89 1.72 10.83
C LEU A 49 9.67 2.77 10.02
N LEU A 50 8.96 3.70 9.36
CA LEU A 50 9.57 4.74 8.56
C LEU A 50 10.24 5.82 9.42
N CYS A 51 9.63 6.21 10.53
CA CYS A 51 10.21 7.15 11.49
C CYS A 51 11.46 6.59 12.16
N ASP A 52 11.44 5.32 12.58
CA ASP A 52 12.58 4.64 13.23
C ASP A 52 13.81 4.53 12.32
N LYS A 53 13.61 4.60 11.00
CA LYS A 53 14.70 4.62 10.00
C LYS A 53 15.27 6.01 9.75
N MET A 54 14.62 7.07 10.20
CA MET A 54 14.96 8.45 9.83
C MET A 54 15.74 9.22 10.89
N GLY A 55 15.99 8.66 12.07
CA GLY A 55 16.94 9.20 13.07
C GLY A 55 16.61 10.57 13.67
N GLU A 56 15.53 11.22 13.24
CA GLU A 56 15.08 12.52 13.72
C GLU A 56 13.64 12.43 14.24
N PRO A 57 13.31 13.08 15.37
CA PRO A 57 11.95 13.08 15.90
C PRO A 57 11.04 13.90 14.98
N VAL A 58 10.42 13.23 14.01
CA VAL A 58 9.28 13.79 13.28
C VAL A 58 8.15 13.91 14.29
N THR A 59 7.84 15.14 14.69
CA THR A 59 6.64 15.44 15.47
C THR A 59 5.46 14.95 14.64
N LEU A 60 4.80 13.87 15.08
CA LEU A 60 3.56 13.44 14.46
C LEU A 60 2.60 14.63 14.46
N CYS A 61 2.11 15.00 13.29
CA CYS A 61 0.89 15.78 13.20
C CYS A 61 -0.21 14.92 13.83
N SER A 62 -0.64 15.30 15.03
CA SER A 62 -1.82 14.75 15.68
C SER A 62 -2.98 14.84 14.69
N CYS A 63 -3.53 13.68 14.32
CA CYS A 63 -4.76 13.64 13.55
C CYS A 63 -5.85 14.35 14.37
N PRO A 64 -6.54 15.38 13.84
CA PRO A 64 -7.70 15.91 14.53
C PRO A 64 -8.76 14.82 14.64
N GLU A 65 -9.37 14.74 15.82
CA GLU A 65 -10.47 13.85 16.13
C GLU A 65 -11.60 13.92 15.10
N ARG A 66 -12.13 12.73 14.79
CA ARG A 66 -13.38 12.42 14.10
C ARG A 66 -14.40 13.58 14.03
N ASN A 67 -14.45 14.27 12.88
CA ASN A 67 -15.59 15.09 12.50
C ASN A 67 -16.55 14.29 11.60
N LYS A 68 -17.66 13.90 12.23
CA LYS A 68 -19.01 13.59 11.73
C LYS A 68 -19.21 13.72 10.20
N CYS A 69 -19.61 12.62 9.56
CA CYS A 69 -20.15 12.61 8.19
C CYS A 69 -21.22 13.70 8.06
N THR A 70 -21.01 14.62 7.13
CA THR A 70 -22.04 15.54 6.67
C THR A 70 -22.31 15.12 5.23
N GLU A 71 -23.49 14.56 4.99
CA GLU A 71 -23.97 14.30 3.64
C GLU A 71 -24.07 15.63 2.90
N LEU A 72 -23.44 15.73 1.74
CA LEU A 72 -23.78 16.71 0.72
C LEU A 72 -23.68 16.08 -0.67
N ASP A 73 -24.86 15.81 -1.21
CA ASP A 73 -25.38 16.16 -2.54
C ASP A 73 -24.69 15.67 -3.82
N ASP A 74 -25.47 14.94 -4.61
CA ASP A 74 -25.23 14.54 -6.00
C ASP A 74 -24.96 15.72 -6.95
N ASN A 75 -23.79 15.73 -7.62
CA ASN A 75 -23.69 16.18 -9.02
C ASN A 75 -22.36 15.80 -9.72
N VAL A 76 -22.45 14.80 -10.60
CA VAL A 76 -21.86 14.67 -11.96
C VAL A 76 -20.48 15.31 -12.23
N SER A 77 -19.49 14.47 -12.58
CA SER A 77 -19.04 14.32 -13.98
C SER A 77 -17.99 13.23 -14.09
N ALA A 78 -18.35 12.13 -14.75
CA ALA A 78 -17.46 11.05 -15.12
C ALA A 78 -16.35 11.57 -16.05
N ASN A 79 -15.09 11.27 -15.71
CA ASN A 79 -14.01 11.18 -16.68
C ASN A 79 -13.10 10.01 -16.28
N VAL A 80 -13.56 8.81 -16.66
CA VAL A 80 -12.75 7.60 -16.71
C VAL A 80 -11.82 7.74 -17.92
N ILE A 81 -10.54 8.00 -17.69
CA ILE A 81 -9.52 7.84 -18.73
C ILE A 81 -8.95 6.43 -18.57
N ASN A 82 -9.48 5.53 -19.40
CA ASN A 82 -8.87 4.24 -19.65
C ASN A 82 -7.57 4.47 -20.44
N THR A 83 -6.44 3.96 -19.95
CA THR A 83 -5.23 3.79 -20.77
C THR A 83 -5.25 2.41 -21.45
N PRO A 84 -4.82 2.29 -22.72
CA PRO A 84 -4.89 1.03 -23.45
C PRO A 84 -3.88 0.01 -22.89
N VAL A 85 -4.34 -1.23 -22.75
CA VAL A 85 -3.49 -2.38 -22.48
C VAL A 85 -2.89 -2.82 -23.81
N ASP A 86 -1.63 -2.48 -24.04
CA ASP A 86 -0.86 -3.07 -25.14
C ASP A 86 -0.33 -4.45 -24.72
N ASP A 87 -0.58 -5.38 -25.64
CA ASP A 87 -0.39 -6.81 -25.59
C ASP A 87 1.10 -7.18 -25.67
N VAL A 88 1.67 -7.78 -24.61
CA VAL A 88 2.95 -8.50 -24.68
C VAL A 88 2.78 -9.84 -23.99
N SER A 89 2.26 -10.78 -24.77
CA SER A 89 2.42 -12.21 -24.57
C SER A 89 3.87 -12.60 -24.83
N GLU A 90 4.68 -12.76 -23.77
CA GLU A 90 5.71 -13.81 -23.70
C GLU A 90 6.38 -13.84 -22.32
N GLY A 91 6.28 -14.98 -21.61
CA GLY A 91 7.17 -15.27 -20.49
C GLY A 91 6.55 -15.62 -19.14
N TYR A 92 5.44 -16.36 -19.08
CA TYR A 92 4.90 -16.87 -17.81
C TYR A 92 5.03 -18.39 -17.68
N SER A 93 6.26 -18.88 -17.49
CA SER A 93 6.51 -20.31 -17.23
C SER A 93 6.95 -20.64 -15.80
N GLN A 94 7.01 -19.68 -14.86
CA GLN A 94 7.69 -19.91 -13.58
C GLN A 94 6.86 -19.64 -12.30
N LEU A 95 5.57 -19.31 -12.39
CA LEU A 95 4.75 -19.08 -11.19
C LEU A 95 4.32 -20.41 -10.54
N LYS A 96 5.27 -21.08 -9.90
CA LYS A 96 4.97 -22.15 -8.94
C LYS A 96 4.26 -21.52 -7.74
N LYS A 97 2.96 -21.82 -7.61
CA LYS A 97 2.10 -21.79 -6.42
C LYS A 97 2.64 -20.97 -5.24
N ILE A 98 2.16 -19.74 -5.09
CA ILE A 98 2.07 -19.13 -3.77
C ILE A 98 0.83 -19.74 -3.11
N ALA A 99 1.03 -20.67 -2.18
CA ALA A 99 -0.05 -21.13 -1.31
C ALA A 99 -0.27 -20.08 -0.22
N VAL A 100 -1.49 -19.54 -0.16
CA VAL A 100 -1.96 -18.74 0.97
C VAL A 100 -2.45 -19.75 2.01
N PHE A 101 -1.77 -19.82 3.15
CA PHE A 101 -2.25 -20.53 4.35
C PHE A 101 -3.11 -19.61 5.19
#